data_AF-A0A358SK21-F1
#
_entry.id   AF-A0A358SK21-F1
#
_cell.length_a   1.000
_cell.length_b   1.000
_cell.length_c   1.000
_cell.angle_alpha   90.00
_cell.angle_beta   90.00
_cell.angle_gamma   90.00
#
_symmetry.space_group_name_H-M   'P 1'
#
loop_
_entity.id
_entity.type
_entity.pdbx_description
1 polymer ?
#
loop_
_entity_poly.entity_id
_entity_poly.type
_entity_poly.pdbx_seq_one_letter_code
_entity_poly.pdbx_strand_id
1 'polypeptide(L)'
;MSERSALSGTSAVEGMQDAAPGPVLIATKLQPPALRDHVIPRGRLQEQLGAASGRVLTLLACPAGFGKTTLLTAWHAVEKSRNPVAWLTLDEGDNDPAVLWAYVTEALHRACPDVTRLAPPAMARASSVVDAILPRLVNELAQQDAVTLILDDGHRLADDAAIESLGWFIRHAPRTFRIVLSTRTEPPFPLAATRAHGELLELQAEDLRFTAGEAGAFLNGRLGLGLSADDVNDLAERAEGWPAGLYLAALSLRESADRHALIRDFGPSNRHVADFLVAEVLEAHDPPAQAMMMRSSILERLSGPLCDAVTRQQHSGAMLEGLSRTNLFVAPGHRDRGWYRFHPLFAQVLRAELERREPGLAPALHRRAYAWHRDHGTAGEAIEHALEAGAYAEAADLIEARWVRYASEGGHARVLAWIRRLPEQVRTSHPRLRLAEAWALSFAARHQEAAAAIAAFQRLGDLGSAPLPDGFSSAEASLLMLRASFPLGDVGAQLTNARRAAELEQHGSAWRPVACWAAGTALYYQAELGEADAWLAECLALAPAQVTWPVEAPALACRSLIAGERGHLERQRLLAELAADLVTDHGTEQVNGTVPLALGTSLAARGRPDEALPLMERGIAVLRRSGAQP
;
A
#
# COMPACT_ATOMS: atom_id res chain seq x y z
N MET A 1 65.52 -22.29 -87.98
CA MET A 1 64.11 -22.20 -88.45
C MET A 1 63.21 -22.70 -87.33
N SER A 2 62.33 -21.80 -86.86
CA SER A 2 61.21 -21.91 -85.89
C SER A 2 61.50 -22.40 -84.46
N GLU A 3 61.46 -21.59 -83.39
CA GLU A 3 60.37 -20.75 -82.78
C GLU A 3 59.12 -21.54 -82.35
N ARG A 4 58.47 -21.35 -81.18
CA ARG A 4 58.76 -20.79 -79.84
C ARG A 4 57.46 -21.01 -79.02
N SER A 5 57.62 -21.32 -77.73
CA SER A 5 56.81 -20.87 -76.58
C SER A 5 55.37 -21.39 -76.31
N ALA A 6 55.18 -21.66 -75.02
CA ALA A 6 53.99 -22.03 -74.27
C ALA A 6 52.93 -20.92 -74.14
N LEU A 7 51.75 -21.27 -73.62
CA LEU A 7 51.04 -20.53 -72.56
C LEU A 7 49.85 -21.34 -72.00
N SER A 8 49.76 -21.35 -70.66
CA SER A 8 48.65 -21.86 -69.84
C SER A 8 47.44 -20.92 -69.89
N GLY A 9 46.23 -21.49 -69.85
CA GLY A 9 44.99 -20.76 -69.60
C GLY A 9 44.08 -21.56 -68.67
N THR A 10 44.10 -21.20 -67.39
CA THR A 10 43.21 -21.71 -66.34
C THR A 10 41.82 -21.10 -66.52
N SER A 11 40.82 -21.92 -66.81
CA SER A 11 39.41 -21.52 -66.82
C SER A 11 38.86 -21.67 -65.39
N ALA A 12 38.61 -20.54 -64.73
CA ALA A 12 37.78 -20.47 -63.54
C ALA A 12 36.37 -20.08 -63.97
N VAL A 13 35.43 -21.01 -63.79
CA VAL A 13 33.99 -20.75 -63.89
C VAL A 13 33.57 -20.12 -62.57
N GLU A 14 33.31 -18.82 -62.57
CA GLU A 14 32.69 -18.11 -61.44
C GLU A 14 31.26 -18.63 -61.25
N GLY A 15 31.06 -19.37 -60.16
CA GLY A 15 29.74 -19.75 -59.67
C GLY A 15 29.04 -18.54 -59.08
N MET A 16 27.96 -18.12 -59.74
CA MET A 16 26.95 -17.24 -59.18
C MET A 16 26.29 -17.99 -58.01
N GLN A 17 26.74 -17.72 -56.78
CA GLN A 17 26.10 -18.21 -55.56
C GLN A 17 24.74 -17.53 -55.42
N ASP A 18 23.68 -18.32 -55.56
CA ASP A 18 22.31 -17.99 -55.19
C ASP A 18 22.30 -17.53 -53.72
N ALA A 19 22.21 -16.22 -53.49
CA ALA A 19 22.02 -15.67 -52.16
C ALA A 19 20.61 -16.03 -51.70
N ALA A 20 20.50 -16.80 -50.61
CA ALA A 20 19.23 -17.11 -49.99
C ALA A 20 18.42 -15.81 -49.76
N PRO A 21 17.13 -15.76 -50.14
CA PRO A 21 16.30 -14.59 -49.86
C PRO A 21 16.26 -14.36 -48.35
N GLY A 22 16.44 -13.11 -47.93
CA GLY A 22 16.43 -12.76 -46.52
C GLY A 22 15.11 -13.01 -45.81
N PRO A 23 15.07 -12.73 -44.48
CA PRO A 23 13.85 -12.86 -43.71
C PRO A 23 12.76 -11.95 -44.32
N VAL A 24 11.62 -12.54 -44.63
CA VAL A 24 10.44 -11.80 -45.11
C VAL A 24 9.85 -11.05 -43.92
N LEU A 25 9.89 -9.72 -43.96
CA LEU A 25 9.40 -8.87 -42.89
C LEU A 25 7.87 -8.74 -42.93
N ILE A 26 7.24 -8.87 -41.77
CA ILE A 26 5.80 -8.68 -41.59
C ILE A 26 5.52 -7.18 -41.53
N ALA A 27 4.90 -6.64 -42.58
CA ALA A 27 4.68 -5.20 -42.72
C ALA A 27 3.80 -4.57 -41.62
N THR A 28 2.91 -5.35 -40.99
CA THR A 28 2.02 -4.87 -39.92
C THR A 28 2.75 -4.58 -38.62
N LYS A 29 3.94 -5.17 -38.38
CA LYS A 29 4.80 -4.85 -37.22
C LYS A 29 5.41 -3.45 -37.33
N LEU A 30 5.52 -2.95 -38.56
CA LEU A 30 6.18 -1.69 -38.90
C LEU A 30 5.23 -0.49 -38.92
N GLN A 31 4.03 -0.66 -38.37
CA GLN A 31 2.99 0.36 -38.33
C GLN A 31 2.30 0.31 -36.96
N PRO A 32 1.89 1.46 -36.42
CA PRO A 32 1.13 1.49 -35.19
C PRO A 32 -0.23 0.79 -35.39
N PRO A 33 -0.75 0.10 -34.35
CA PRO A 33 -2.08 -0.48 -34.40
C PRO A 33 -3.15 0.60 -34.55
N ALA A 34 -4.31 0.24 -35.09
CA ALA A 34 -5.43 1.16 -35.21
C ALA A 34 -5.94 1.60 -33.83
N LEU A 35 -6.13 2.92 -33.65
CA LEU A 35 -6.80 3.44 -32.46
C LEU A 35 -8.25 2.98 -32.45
N ARG A 36 -8.71 2.52 -31.28
CA ARG A 36 -10.13 2.21 -31.04
C ARG A 36 -10.92 3.51 -30.87
N ASP A 37 -12.22 3.47 -31.16
CA ASP A 37 -13.11 4.65 -31.09
C ASP A 37 -13.22 5.28 -29.68
N HIS A 38 -12.92 4.50 -28.65
CA HIS A 38 -13.09 4.89 -27.25
C HIS A 38 -11.83 5.49 -26.59
N VAL A 39 -10.82 5.87 -27.37
CA VAL A 39 -9.58 6.47 -26.81
C VAL A 39 -9.83 7.90 -26.33
N ILE A 40 -9.35 8.21 -25.13
CA ILE A 40 -9.33 9.58 -24.60
C ILE A 40 -7.96 10.24 -24.82
N PRO A 41 -7.92 11.55 -25.11
CA PRO A 41 -6.67 12.29 -25.17
C PRO A 41 -6.06 12.39 -23.76
N ARG A 42 -4.75 12.14 -23.66
CA ARG A 42 -4.00 12.19 -22.40
C ARG A 42 -2.96 13.30 -22.47
N GLY A 43 -3.44 14.55 -22.49
CA GLY A 43 -2.62 15.75 -22.76
C GLY A 43 -1.34 15.81 -21.94
N ARG A 44 -1.43 15.59 -20.62
CA ARG A 44 -0.25 15.58 -19.73
C ARG A 44 0.85 14.59 -20.16
N LEU A 45 0.47 13.39 -20.60
CA LEU A 45 1.41 12.35 -21.01
C LEU A 45 1.98 12.66 -22.40
N GLN A 46 1.14 13.18 -23.30
CA GLN A 46 1.59 13.64 -24.62
C GLN A 46 2.57 14.81 -24.50
N GLU A 47 2.34 15.74 -23.58
CA GLU A 47 3.25 16.85 -23.27
C GLU A 47 4.58 16.35 -22.70
N GLN A 48 4.54 15.41 -21.74
CA GLN A 48 5.77 14.78 -21.21
C GLN A 48 6.56 14.05 -22.29
N LEU A 49 5.87 13.34 -23.19
CA LEU A 49 6.49 12.71 -24.35
C LEU A 49 7.06 13.77 -25.30
N GLY A 50 6.37 14.88 -25.58
CA GLY A 50 6.84 15.93 -26.48
C GLY A 50 7.99 16.78 -25.91
N ALA A 51 8.03 17.00 -24.60
CA ALA A 51 9.02 17.84 -23.92
C ALA A 51 10.39 17.15 -23.71
N ALA A 52 10.57 15.92 -24.19
CA ALA A 52 11.75 15.08 -23.98
C ALA A 52 12.98 15.51 -24.83
N SER A 53 13.15 16.80 -25.10
CA SER A 53 14.32 17.32 -25.83
C SER A 53 15.62 17.00 -25.07
N GLY A 54 16.61 16.46 -25.77
CA GLY A 54 17.89 16.02 -25.19
C GLY A 54 17.85 14.66 -24.49
N ARG A 55 16.72 13.94 -24.48
CA ARG A 55 16.61 12.58 -23.94
C ARG A 55 16.74 11.55 -25.05
N VAL A 56 17.73 10.66 -24.92
CA VAL A 56 17.99 9.57 -25.88
C VAL A 56 16.97 8.45 -25.71
N LEU A 57 16.55 8.16 -24.47
CA LEU A 57 15.61 7.08 -24.17
C LEU A 57 14.39 7.59 -23.39
N THR A 58 13.21 7.21 -23.84
CA THR A 58 11.96 7.27 -23.08
C THR A 58 11.48 5.85 -22.83
N LEU A 59 11.34 5.47 -21.56
CA LEU A 59 10.92 4.14 -21.13
C LEU A 59 9.50 4.20 -20.54
N LEU A 60 8.56 3.49 -21.15
CA LEU A 60 7.23 3.24 -20.61
C LEU A 60 7.23 1.83 -20.00
N ALA A 61 7.61 1.73 -18.73
CA ALA A 61 7.65 0.47 -17.99
C ALA A 61 6.38 0.33 -17.15
N CYS A 62 5.37 -0.35 -17.68
CA CYS A 62 4.11 -0.55 -16.95
C CYS A 62 3.52 -1.92 -17.29
N PRO A 63 2.74 -2.51 -16.37
CA PRO A 63 1.98 -3.74 -16.63
C PRO A 63 1.08 -3.70 -17.87
N ALA A 64 0.54 -4.87 -18.22
CA ALA A 64 -0.54 -4.97 -19.20
C ALA A 64 -1.75 -4.12 -18.77
N GLY A 65 -2.45 -3.56 -19.76
CA GLY A 65 -3.70 -2.82 -19.52
C GLY A 65 -3.57 -1.37 -19.04
N PHE A 66 -2.36 -0.82 -18.88
CA PHE A 66 -2.14 0.61 -18.61
C PHE A 66 -2.22 1.52 -19.85
N GLY A 67 -2.47 0.93 -21.02
CA GLY A 67 -2.67 1.69 -22.26
C GLY A 67 -1.38 2.22 -22.90
N LYS A 68 -0.22 1.59 -22.66
CA LYS A 68 1.08 2.00 -23.24
C LYS A 68 1.03 2.10 -24.76
N THR A 69 0.66 1.02 -25.45
CA THR A 69 0.49 1.00 -26.92
C THR A 69 -0.52 2.03 -27.40
N THR A 70 -1.63 2.21 -26.68
CA THR A 70 -2.65 3.23 -27.01
C THR A 70 -2.11 4.65 -26.91
N LEU A 71 -1.34 4.94 -25.84
CA LEU A 71 -0.68 6.23 -25.64
C LEU A 71 0.35 6.49 -26.75
N LEU A 72 1.21 5.52 -27.05
CA LEU A 72 2.23 5.63 -28.09
C LEU A 72 1.63 5.79 -29.48
N THR A 73 0.56 5.06 -29.78
CA THR A 73 -0.18 5.20 -31.04
C THR A 73 -0.78 6.60 -31.18
N ALA A 74 -1.43 7.11 -30.13
CA ALA A 74 -2.01 8.45 -30.13
C ALA A 74 -0.93 9.54 -30.24
N TRP A 75 0.21 9.36 -29.57
CA TRP A 75 1.34 10.27 -29.64
C TRP A 75 2.01 10.24 -31.03
N HIS A 76 2.24 9.06 -31.61
CA HIS A 76 2.77 8.89 -32.96
C HIS A 76 1.92 9.64 -33.99
N ALA A 77 0.59 9.58 -33.88
CA ALA A 77 -0.31 10.28 -34.80
C ALA A 77 -0.09 11.81 -34.81
N VAL A 78 0.29 12.39 -33.67
CA VAL A 78 0.62 13.82 -33.53
C VAL A 78 2.06 14.08 -33.98
N GLU A 79 3.01 13.29 -33.50
CA GLU A 79 4.46 13.51 -33.68
C GLU A 79 4.92 13.34 -35.13
N LYS A 80 4.34 12.39 -35.87
CA LYS A 80 4.69 12.14 -37.29
C LYS A 80 4.46 13.35 -38.20
N SER A 81 3.65 14.33 -37.75
CA SER A 81 3.43 15.58 -38.49
C SER A 81 4.59 16.58 -38.37
N ARG A 82 5.49 16.36 -37.40
CA ARG A 82 6.58 17.26 -37.03
C ARG A 82 7.94 16.65 -37.33
N ASN A 83 8.11 15.36 -37.03
CA ASN A 83 9.38 14.64 -37.18
C ASN A 83 9.13 13.24 -37.78
N PRO A 84 10.11 12.65 -38.49
CA PRO A 84 10.13 11.23 -38.81
C PRO A 84 9.98 10.35 -37.56
N VAL A 85 8.96 9.48 -37.54
CA VAL A 85 8.74 8.50 -36.46
C VAL A 85 8.63 7.11 -37.05
N ALA A 86 9.60 6.26 -36.74
CA ALA A 86 9.59 4.83 -37.03
C ALA A 86 8.84 4.07 -35.94
N TRP A 87 8.16 3.00 -36.33
CA TRP A 87 7.43 2.12 -35.42
C TRP A 87 7.84 0.67 -35.63
N LEU A 88 8.09 -0.05 -34.54
CA LEU A 88 8.24 -1.50 -34.53
C LEU A 88 7.52 -2.09 -33.31
N THR A 89 6.55 -2.96 -33.54
CA THR A 89 5.98 -3.84 -32.50
C THR A 89 6.78 -5.13 -32.45
N LEU A 90 7.32 -5.44 -31.27
CA LEU A 90 8.17 -6.61 -31.05
C LEU A 90 7.33 -7.85 -30.71
N ASP A 91 7.79 -9.02 -31.15
CA ASP A 91 7.24 -10.34 -30.81
C ASP A 91 8.36 -11.35 -30.50
N GLU A 92 8.00 -12.59 -30.20
CA GLU A 92 8.98 -13.64 -29.85
C GLU A 92 9.98 -13.94 -30.98
N GLY A 93 9.63 -13.65 -32.24
CA GLY A 93 10.47 -13.87 -33.41
C GLY A 93 11.64 -12.89 -33.54
N ASP A 94 11.61 -11.77 -32.80
CA ASP A 94 12.67 -10.75 -32.82
C ASP A 94 13.82 -11.04 -31.85
N ASN A 95 13.84 -12.21 -31.22
CA ASN A 95 14.92 -12.64 -30.34
C ASN A 95 16.23 -12.97 -31.08
N ASP A 96 16.20 -13.10 -32.41
CA ASP A 96 17.43 -13.14 -33.20
C ASP A 96 17.88 -11.69 -33.50
N PRO A 97 19.10 -11.27 -33.09
CA PRO A 97 19.62 -9.94 -33.38
C PRO A 97 19.56 -9.59 -34.87
N ALA A 98 19.77 -10.56 -35.76
CA ALA A 98 19.69 -10.29 -37.19
C ALA A 98 18.26 -9.95 -37.62
N VAL A 99 17.25 -10.64 -37.09
CA VAL A 99 15.84 -10.35 -37.38
C VAL A 99 15.45 -9.00 -36.80
N LEU A 100 15.82 -8.74 -35.55
CA LEU A 100 15.55 -7.47 -34.86
C LEU A 100 16.06 -6.28 -35.67
N TRP A 101 17.34 -6.29 -36.05
CA TRP A 101 17.95 -5.16 -36.74
C TRP A 101 17.53 -5.02 -38.21
N ALA A 102 17.09 -6.11 -38.85
CA ALA A 102 16.41 -6.03 -40.14
C ALA A 102 15.08 -5.28 -40.02
N TYR A 103 14.27 -5.57 -39.00
CA TYR A 103 13.03 -4.83 -38.73
C TYR A 103 13.29 -3.38 -38.35
N VAL A 104 14.27 -3.11 -37.48
CA VAL A 104 14.59 -1.74 -37.05
C VAL A 104 15.03 -0.88 -38.22
N THR A 105 15.93 -1.37 -39.07
CA THR A 105 16.41 -0.59 -40.22
C THR A 105 15.34 -0.40 -41.29
N GLU A 106 14.47 -1.38 -41.52
CA GLU A 106 13.30 -1.20 -42.37
C GLU A 106 12.31 -0.17 -41.79
N ALA A 107 12.05 -0.19 -40.48
CA ALA A 107 11.18 0.78 -39.81
C ALA A 107 11.73 2.20 -39.96
N LEU A 108 13.04 2.37 -39.74
CA LEU A 108 13.74 3.65 -39.88
C LEU A 108 13.71 4.14 -41.32
N HIS A 109 13.99 3.28 -42.30
CA HIS A 109 13.96 3.64 -43.72
C HIS A 109 12.57 4.12 -44.18
N ARG A 110 11.49 3.50 -43.67
CA ARG A 110 10.11 3.93 -43.99
C ARG A 110 9.80 5.32 -43.47
N ALA A 111 10.36 5.70 -42.32
CA ALA A 111 10.16 7.02 -41.73
C ALA A 111 11.13 8.07 -42.32
N CYS A 112 12.36 7.66 -42.60
CA CYS A 112 13.47 8.48 -43.09
C CYS A 112 14.19 7.73 -44.23
N PRO A 113 13.85 8.02 -45.52
CA PRO A 113 14.38 7.29 -46.67
C PRO A 113 15.91 7.34 -46.84
N ASP A 114 16.58 8.31 -46.21
CA ASP A 114 18.03 8.49 -46.24
C ASP A 114 18.79 7.49 -45.36
N VAL A 115 18.09 6.78 -44.46
CA VAL A 115 18.67 5.68 -43.68
C VAL A 115 18.71 4.42 -44.53
N THR A 116 19.87 3.75 -44.60
CA THR A 116 20.07 2.60 -45.50
C THR A 116 19.30 1.37 -45.01
N ARG A 117 18.57 0.70 -45.91
CA ARG A 117 18.05 -0.65 -45.65
C ARG A 117 19.19 -1.65 -45.65
N LEU A 118 19.30 -2.44 -44.58
CA LEU A 118 20.29 -3.51 -44.56
C LEU A 118 19.82 -4.66 -45.44
N ALA A 119 20.66 -5.05 -46.40
CA ALA A 119 20.41 -6.22 -47.23
C ALA A 119 20.70 -7.52 -46.42
N PRO A 120 19.84 -8.54 -46.51
CA PRO A 120 19.97 -9.81 -45.77
C PRO A 120 21.32 -10.57 -45.87
N PRO A 121 22.05 -10.56 -47.00
CA PRO A 121 23.32 -11.28 -47.09
C PRO A 121 24.42 -10.70 -46.16
N ALA A 122 24.27 -9.46 -45.67
CA ALA A 122 25.20 -8.85 -44.74
C ALA A 122 25.03 -9.34 -43.28
N MET A 123 24.01 -10.16 -43.00
CA MET A 123 23.60 -10.56 -41.65
C MET A 123 23.88 -12.04 -41.34
N ALA A 124 24.59 -12.75 -42.22
CA ALA A 124 24.82 -14.20 -42.13
C ALA A 124 25.71 -14.67 -40.95
N ARG A 125 26.19 -13.78 -40.09
CA ARG A 125 26.89 -14.11 -38.83
C ARG A 125 26.44 -13.16 -37.72
N ALA A 126 25.83 -13.68 -36.64
CA ALA A 126 25.41 -12.89 -35.48
C ALA A 126 26.54 -12.03 -34.87
N SER A 127 27.80 -12.47 -35.00
CA SER A 127 29.00 -11.75 -34.57
C SER A 127 29.34 -10.50 -35.41
N SER A 128 28.56 -10.12 -36.43
CA SER A 128 28.80 -8.91 -37.24
C SER A 128 27.81 -7.76 -36.97
N VAL A 129 26.77 -7.98 -36.16
CA VAL A 129 25.73 -6.97 -35.94
C VAL A 129 26.27 -5.80 -35.11
N VAL A 130 26.74 -6.07 -33.89
CA VAL A 130 27.27 -5.02 -32.99
C VAL A 130 28.58 -4.43 -33.51
N ASP A 131 29.44 -5.23 -34.16
CA ASP A 131 30.77 -4.80 -34.58
C ASP A 131 30.81 -4.04 -35.91
N ALA A 132 29.83 -4.26 -36.81
CA ALA A 132 29.86 -3.67 -38.15
C ALA A 132 28.57 -2.95 -38.56
N ILE A 133 27.40 -3.45 -38.13
CA ILE A 133 26.11 -2.92 -38.58
C ILE A 133 25.68 -1.74 -37.72
N LEU A 134 25.65 -1.89 -36.40
CA LEU A 134 25.19 -0.81 -35.50
C LEU A 134 26.07 0.45 -35.57
N PRO A 135 27.40 0.37 -35.65
CA PRO A 135 28.23 1.56 -35.82
C PRO A 135 27.92 2.34 -37.11
N ARG A 136 27.61 1.63 -38.21
CA ARG A 136 27.21 2.27 -39.47
C ARG A 136 25.85 2.96 -39.32
N LEU A 137 24.87 2.27 -38.75
CA LEU A 137 23.54 2.85 -38.49
C LEU A 137 23.63 4.09 -37.59
N VAL A 138 24.41 4.04 -36.52
CA VAL A 138 24.65 5.19 -35.63
C VAL A 138 25.25 6.37 -36.41
N ASN A 139 26.24 6.12 -37.27
CA ASN A 139 26.85 7.17 -38.08
C ASN A 139 25.88 7.78 -39.10
N GLU A 140 25.01 6.96 -39.72
CA GLU A 140 23.95 7.45 -40.62
C GLU A 140 22.93 8.31 -39.86
N LEU A 141 22.47 7.86 -38.69
CA LEU A 141 21.54 8.61 -37.84
C LEU A 141 22.15 9.91 -37.32
N ALA A 142 23.47 9.96 -37.10
CA ALA A 142 24.16 11.18 -36.67
C ALA A 142 24.18 12.28 -37.75
N GLN A 143 23.94 11.93 -39.02
CA GLN A 143 23.77 12.90 -40.11
C GLN A 143 22.33 13.38 -40.28
N GLN A 144 21.38 12.79 -39.55
CA GLN A 144 19.98 13.18 -39.60
C GLN A 144 19.69 14.28 -38.57
N ASP A 145 18.63 15.04 -38.86
CA ASP A 145 17.99 15.92 -37.88
C ASP A 145 17.26 15.05 -36.83
N ALA A 146 16.03 15.40 -36.44
CA ALA A 146 15.29 14.65 -35.42
C ALA A 146 14.62 13.39 -35.99
N VAL A 147 14.97 12.21 -35.49
CA VAL A 147 14.29 10.94 -35.82
C VAL A 147 13.93 10.20 -34.53
N THR A 148 12.70 9.69 -34.47
CA THR A 148 12.24 8.86 -33.34
C THR A 148 12.01 7.42 -33.77
N LEU A 149 12.44 6.47 -32.95
CA LEU A 149 12.09 5.06 -33.05
C LEU A 149 11.21 4.65 -31.87
N ILE A 150 10.00 4.19 -32.16
CA ILE A 150 9.10 3.57 -31.18
C ILE A 150 9.29 2.05 -31.25
N LEU A 151 9.67 1.46 -30.13
CA LEU A 151 9.73 0.03 -29.90
C LEU A 151 8.61 -0.36 -28.93
N ASP A 152 7.54 -0.95 -29.45
CA ASP A 152 6.43 -1.42 -28.64
C ASP A 152 6.63 -2.88 -28.22
N ASP A 153 6.19 -3.24 -27.01
CA ASP A 153 6.32 -4.59 -26.44
C ASP A 153 7.75 -5.14 -26.26
N GLY A 154 8.69 -4.30 -25.83
CA GLY A 154 10.10 -4.66 -25.54
C GLY A 154 10.35 -5.83 -24.59
N HIS A 155 9.38 -6.17 -23.73
CA HIS A 155 9.41 -7.35 -22.87
C HIS A 155 9.39 -8.69 -23.62
N ARG A 156 9.15 -8.69 -24.94
CA ARG A 156 9.23 -9.87 -25.82
C ARG A 156 10.67 -10.28 -26.14
N LEU A 157 11.62 -9.36 -25.97
CA LEU A 157 13.05 -9.65 -26.08
C LEU A 157 13.52 -10.31 -24.78
N ALA A 158 13.95 -11.56 -24.90
CA ALA A 158 14.47 -12.40 -23.82
C ALA A 158 15.87 -12.94 -24.12
N ASP A 159 16.30 -12.94 -25.38
CA ASP A 159 17.65 -13.37 -25.77
C ASP A 159 18.72 -12.33 -25.39
N ASP A 160 19.78 -12.79 -24.74
CA ASP A 160 20.85 -11.94 -24.22
C ASP A 160 21.55 -11.13 -25.33
N ALA A 161 21.77 -11.70 -26.51
CA ALA A 161 22.45 -11.01 -27.61
C ALA A 161 21.57 -9.92 -28.21
N ALA A 162 20.25 -10.16 -28.33
CA ALA A 162 19.31 -9.14 -28.79
C ALA A 162 19.25 -7.97 -27.79
N ILE A 163 19.12 -8.27 -26.49
CA ILE A 163 19.10 -7.31 -25.39
C ILE A 163 20.40 -6.50 -25.35
N GLU A 164 21.56 -7.15 -25.44
CA GLU A 164 22.86 -6.50 -25.42
C GLU A 164 23.03 -5.55 -26.61
N SER A 165 22.61 -5.99 -27.81
CA SER A 165 22.69 -5.18 -29.02
C SER A 165 21.81 -3.92 -28.94
N LEU A 166 20.60 -4.01 -28.38
CA LEU A 166 19.72 -2.86 -28.15
C LEU A 166 20.33 -1.92 -27.10
N GLY A 167 20.86 -2.47 -26.01
CA GLY A 167 21.56 -1.70 -24.98
C GLY A 167 22.79 -0.98 -25.54
N TRP A 168 23.55 -1.62 -26.43
CA TRP A 168 24.67 -1.00 -27.15
C TRP A 168 24.20 0.18 -27.99
N PHE A 169 23.13 0.01 -28.77
CA PHE A 169 22.60 1.05 -29.64
C PHE A 169 22.10 2.26 -28.85
N ILE A 170 21.37 2.05 -27.76
CA ILE A 170 20.90 3.14 -26.87
C ILE A 170 22.08 3.96 -26.34
N ARG A 171 23.20 3.33 -25.97
CA ARG A 171 24.39 4.03 -25.44
C ARG A 171 25.12 4.89 -26.47
N HIS A 172 25.04 4.52 -27.75
CA HIS A 172 25.78 5.18 -28.83
C HIS A 172 24.89 6.04 -29.75
N ALA A 173 23.57 6.01 -29.56
CA ALA A 173 22.64 6.79 -30.34
C ALA A 173 22.98 8.31 -30.27
N PRO A 174 22.91 9.02 -31.40
CA PRO A 174 23.18 10.46 -31.42
C PRO A 174 22.09 11.22 -30.67
N ARG A 175 22.39 12.43 -30.18
CA ARG A 175 21.45 13.25 -29.40
C ARG A 175 20.22 13.72 -30.18
N THR A 176 20.28 13.67 -31.51
CA THR A 176 19.17 13.98 -32.41
C THR A 176 18.23 12.78 -32.61
N PHE A 177 18.64 11.59 -32.19
CA PHE A 177 17.85 10.37 -32.26
C PHE A 177 17.22 10.02 -30.91
N ARG A 178 15.94 9.68 -30.94
CA ARG A 178 15.18 9.31 -29.76
C ARG A 178 14.61 7.91 -29.86
N ILE A 179 14.75 7.15 -28.80
CA ILE A 179 14.15 5.82 -28.64
C ILE A 179 13.01 5.92 -27.63
N VAL A 180 11.83 5.43 -27.99
CA VAL A 180 10.69 5.28 -27.09
C VAL A 180 10.39 3.80 -26.95
N LEU A 181 10.69 3.22 -25.80
CA LEU A 181 10.54 1.80 -25.52
C LEU A 181 9.35 1.55 -24.59
N SER A 182 8.38 0.76 -25.04
CA SER A 182 7.33 0.21 -24.18
C SER A 182 7.70 -1.17 -23.68
N THR A 183 7.47 -1.44 -22.39
CA THR A 183 7.76 -2.76 -21.80
C THR A 183 6.87 -3.02 -20.58
N ARG A 184 6.70 -4.29 -20.22
CA ARG A 184 6.00 -4.69 -18.99
C ARG A 184 6.87 -4.51 -17.74
N THR A 185 8.19 -4.64 -17.88
CA THR A 185 9.16 -4.62 -16.79
C THR A 185 10.36 -3.76 -17.17
N GLU A 186 11.17 -3.31 -16.19
CA GLU A 186 12.46 -2.69 -16.51
C GLU A 186 13.30 -3.65 -17.37
N PRO A 187 13.86 -3.19 -18.50
CA PRO A 187 14.60 -4.06 -19.39
C PRO A 187 15.95 -4.47 -18.76
N PRO A 188 16.44 -5.69 -19.03
CA PRO A 188 17.63 -6.24 -18.37
C PRO A 188 18.96 -5.72 -18.97
N PHE A 189 19.05 -4.44 -19.32
CA PHE A 189 20.29 -3.78 -19.73
C PHE A 189 20.62 -2.55 -18.87
N PRO A 190 21.89 -2.16 -18.71
CA PRO A 190 22.28 -1.10 -17.78
C PRO A 190 21.73 0.29 -18.15
N LEU A 191 20.84 0.84 -17.31
CA LEU A 191 20.26 2.19 -17.47
C LEU A 191 20.89 3.26 -16.57
N ALA A 192 21.72 2.87 -15.60
CA ALA A 192 22.24 3.77 -14.56
C ALA A 192 22.99 4.98 -15.13
N ALA A 193 23.80 4.77 -16.18
CA ALA A 193 24.51 5.85 -16.84
C ALA A 193 23.54 6.83 -17.52
N THR A 194 22.61 6.35 -18.34
CA THR A 194 21.62 7.19 -19.03
C THR A 194 20.77 7.99 -18.04
N ARG A 195 20.41 7.36 -16.91
CA ARG A 195 19.71 7.99 -15.78
C ARG A 195 20.55 9.11 -15.14
N ALA A 196 21.83 8.86 -14.86
CA ALA A 196 22.75 9.84 -14.25
C ALA A 196 23.03 11.06 -15.14
N HIS A 197 23.01 10.89 -16.46
CA HIS A 197 23.21 11.97 -17.43
C HIS A 197 21.92 12.77 -17.73
N GLY A 198 20.78 12.38 -17.16
CA GLY A 198 19.48 13.02 -17.44
C GLY A 198 18.93 12.73 -18.84
N GLU A 199 19.45 11.70 -19.51
CA GLU A 199 19.10 11.32 -20.89
C GLU A 199 17.92 10.33 -20.95
N LEU A 200 17.35 9.98 -19.79
CA LEU A 200 16.26 9.02 -19.62
C LEU A 200 15.00 9.70 -19.07
N LEU A 201 13.86 9.49 -19.74
CA LEU A 201 12.52 9.70 -19.17
C LEU A 201 11.92 8.33 -18.82
N GLU A 202 11.49 8.14 -17.58
CA GLU A 202 10.77 6.94 -17.16
C GLU A 202 9.33 7.31 -16.83
N LEU A 203 8.39 6.58 -17.45
CA LEU A 203 6.97 6.64 -17.13
C LEU A 203 6.55 5.28 -16.58
N GLN A 204 6.10 5.27 -15.34
CA GLN A 204 5.71 4.07 -14.60
C GLN A 204 4.19 3.92 -14.55
N ALA A 205 3.71 2.82 -13.97
CA ALA A 205 2.28 2.53 -13.85
C ALA A 205 1.50 3.70 -13.20
N GLU A 206 2.08 4.31 -12.16
CA GLU A 206 1.53 5.49 -11.45
C GLU A 206 1.31 6.68 -12.40
N ASP A 207 2.29 6.96 -13.27
CA ASP A 207 2.17 8.01 -14.27
C ASP A 207 1.10 7.69 -15.30
N LEU A 208 0.83 6.42 -15.60
CA LEU A 208 -0.16 6.01 -16.60
C LEU A 208 -1.57 5.80 -16.02
N ARG A 209 -1.79 5.91 -14.70
CA ARG A 209 -3.13 5.86 -14.10
C ARG A 209 -4.03 6.95 -14.67
N PHE A 210 -5.28 6.63 -14.95
CA PHE A 210 -6.29 7.63 -15.23
C PHE A 210 -6.49 8.51 -14.00
N THR A 211 -6.45 9.82 -14.22
CA THR A 211 -6.98 10.77 -13.23
C THR A 211 -8.50 10.63 -13.15
N ALA A 212 -9.13 11.17 -12.09
CA ALA A 212 -10.59 11.20 -11.99
C ALA A 212 -11.25 11.85 -13.23
N GLY A 213 -10.63 12.92 -13.76
CA GLY A 213 -11.08 13.58 -14.99
C GLY A 213 -10.94 12.68 -16.23
N GLU A 214 -9.82 11.97 -16.38
CA GLU A 214 -9.61 11.00 -17.44
C GLU A 214 -10.62 9.83 -17.34
N ALA A 215 -10.86 9.32 -16.13
CA ALA A 215 -11.84 8.25 -15.88
C ALA A 215 -13.26 8.67 -16.25
N GLY A 216 -13.69 9.87 -15.85
CA GLY A 216 -15.01 10.41 -16.22
C GLY A 216 -15.14 10.64 -17.73
N ALA A 217 -14.12 11.22 -18.37
CA ALA A 217 -14.10 11.41 -19.82
C ALA A 217 -14.17 10.07 -20.58
N PHE A 218 -13.54 9.02 -20.05
CA PHE A 218 -13.57 7.69 -20.64
C PHE A 218 -14.92 7.00 -20.44
N LEU A 219 -15.36 6.84 -19.18
CA LEU A 219 -16.58 6.11 -18.82
C LEU A 219 -17.85 6.77 -19.34
N ASN A 220 -17.98 8.09 -19.17
CA ASN A 220 -19.18 8.81 -19.59
C ASN A 220 -19.01 9.41 -20.99
N GLY A 221 -17.87 10.05 -21.27
CA GLY A 221 -17.66 10.73 -22.55
C GLY A 221 -17.48 9.80 -23.75
N ARG A 222 -16.68 8.73 -23.61
CA ARG A 222 -16.42 7.78 -24.71
C ARG A 222 -17.29 6.53 -24.68
N LEU A 223 -17.60 6.02 -23.50
CA LEU A 223 -18.36 4.77 -23.35
C LEU A 223 -19.86 4.98 -23.11
N GLY A 224 -20.28 6.21 -22.80
CA GLY A 224 -21.71 6.60 -22.73
C GLY A 224 -22.47 6.01 -21.54
N LEU A 225 -21.79 5.68 -20.43
CA LEU A 225 -22.44 4.97 -19.31
C LEU A 225 -23.41 5.82 -18.48
N GLY A 226 -23.24 7.14 -18.47
CA GLY A 226 -24.09 8.07 -17.72
C GLY A 226 -24.02 7.88 -16.21
N LEU A 227 -22.84 7.51 -15.68
CA LEU A 227 -22.58 7.34 -14.25
C LEU A 227 -22.57 8.70 -13.53
N SER A 228 -22.97 8.72 -12.26
CA SER A 228 -22.83 9.90 -11.40
C SER A 228 -21.35 10.22 -11.14
N ALA A 229 -21.05 11.43 -10.66
CA ALA A 229 -19.67 11.80 -10.31
C ALA A 229 -19.13 10.91 -9.18
N ASP A 230 -19.98 10.58 -8.19
CA ASP A 230 -19.62 9.71 -7.09
C ASP A 230 -19.33 8.29 -7.58
N ASP A 231 -20.16 7.72 -8.46
CA ASP A 231 -19.92 6.40 -9.07
C ASP A 231 -18.62 6.35 -9.88
N VAL A 232 -18.30 7.42 -10.62
CA VAL A 232 -17.04 7.52 -11.37
C VAL A 232 -15.85 7.55 -10.42
N ASN A 233 -15.93 8.34 -9.35
CA ASN A 233 -14.87 8.44 -8.36
C ASN A 233 -14.67 7.12 -7.62
N ASP A 234 -15.76 6.50 -7.14
CA ASP A 234 -15.74 5.21 -6.44
C ASP A 234 -15.11 4.12 -7.32
N LEU A 235 -15.52 4.03 -8.59
CA LEU A 235 -14.96 3.06 -9.52
C LEU A 235 -13.51 3.35 -9.86
N ALA A 236 -13.14 4.62 -10.07
CA ALA A 236 -11.78 5.04 -10.36
C ALA A 236 -10.84 4.77 -9.18
N GLU A 237 -11.29 5.01 -7.95
CA GLU A 237 -10.53 4.72 -6.73
C GLU A 237 -10.31 3.22 -6.56
N ARG A 238 -11.37 2.41 -6.73
CA ARG A 238 -11.28 0.94 -6.61
C ARG A 238 -10.43 0.29 -7.72
N ALA A 239 -10.47 0.87 -8.92
CA ALA A 239 -9.59 0.47 -10.01
C ALA A 239 -8.19 1.11 -9.92
N GLU A 240 -7.94 2.00 -8.95
CA GLU A 240 -6.75 2.84 -8.84
C GLU A 240 -6.36 3.52 -10.17
N GLY A 241 -7.36 3.97 -10.93
CA GLY A 241 -7.18 4.59 -12.24
C GLY A 241 -6.72 3.63 -13.36
N TRP A 242 -6.79 2.31 -13.17
CA TRP A 242 -6.35 1.32 -14.16
C TRP A 242 -7.23 1.33 -15.44
N PRO A 243 -6.72 1.75 -16.61
CA PRO A 243 -7.54 1.92 -17.82
C PRO A 243 -8.24 0.65 -18.30
N ALA A 244 -7.52 -0.48 -18.35
CA ALA A 244 -8.15 -1.75 -18.72
C ALA A 244 -9.16 -2.22 -17.68
N GLY A 245 -8.89 -2.02 -16.39
CA GLY A 245 -9.84 -2.29 -15.31
C GLY A 245 -11.15 -1.53 -15.49
N LEU A 246 -11.06 -0.23 -15.78
CA LEU A 246 -12.22 0.62 -16.05
C LEU A 246 -12.97 0.21 -17.32
N TYR A 247 -12.25 -0.20 -18.38
CA TYR A 247 -12.87 -0.69 -19.60
C TYR A 247 -13.62 -2.01 -19.38
N LEU A 248 -12.99 -2.97 -18.69
CA LEU A 248 -13.60 -4.26 -18.36
C LEU A 248 -14.78 -4.08 -17.39
N ALA A 249 -14.68 -3.12 -16.46
CA ALA A 249 -15.78 -2.70 -15.62
C ALA A 249 -16.98 -2.22 -16.46
N ALA A 250 -16.69 -1.35 -17.44
CA ALA A 250 -17.69 -0.77 -18.31
C ALA A 250 -18.45 -1.81 -19.14
N LEU A 251 -17.79 -2.89 -19.57
CA LEU A 251 -18.47 -3.99 -20.28
C LEU A 251 -19.60 -4.59 -19.41
N SER A 252 -19.31 -4.88 -18.15
CA SER A 252 -20.29 -5.42 -17.20
C SER A 252 -21.36 -4.38 -16.80
N LEU A 253 -21.00 -3.09 -16.71
CA LEU A 253 -21.95 -2.01 -16.36
C LEU A 253 -22.97 -1.69 -17.47
N ARG A 254 -22.64 -1.97 -18.74
CA ARG A 254 -23.57 -1.79 -19.86
C ARG A 254 -24.77 -2.74 -19.77
N GLU A 255 -24.56 -3.92 -19.23
CA GLU A 255 -25.55 -4.98 -19.13
C GLU A 255 -26.31 -4.97 -17.79
N SER A 256 -25.86 -4.18 -16.80
CA SER A 256 -26.46 -4.12 -15.47
C SER A 256 -27.62 -3.13 -15.37
N ALA A 257 -28.71 -3.56 -14.73
CA ALA A 257 -29.82 -2.69 -14.31
C ALA A 257 -29.49 -1.85 -13.08
N ASP A 258 -28.63 -2.36 -12.17
CA ASP A 258 -28.14 -1.64 -10.99
C ASP A 258 -26.62 -1.45 -11.10
N ARG A 259 -26.23 -0.29 -11.64
CA ARG A 259 -24.83 0.06 -11.85
C ARG A 259 -24.11 0.42 -10.54
N HIS A 260 -24.83 1.01 -9.59
CA HIS A 260 -24.25 1.44 -8.32
C HIS A 260 -23.88 0.23 -7.44
N ALA A 261 -24.74 -0.79 -7.38
CA ALA A 261 -24.40 -2.06 -6.71
C ALA A 261 -23.16 -2.72 -7.31
N LEU A 262 -23.06 -2.79 -8.65
CA LEU A 262 -21.91 -3.41 -9.33
C LEU A 262 -20.59 -2.67 -9.07
N ILE A 263 -20.63 -1.34 -8.94
CA ILE A 263 -19.44 -0.54 -8.58
C ILE A 263 -19.02 -0.80 -7.14
N ARG A 264 -19.98 -0.89 -6.20
CA ARG A 264 -19.70 -1.24 -4.80
C ARG A 264 -19.12 -2.65 -4.65
N ASP A 265 -19.48 -3.57 -5.53
CA ASP A 265 -18.99 -4.95 -5.56
C ASP A 265 -17.84 -5.16 -6.59
N PHE A 266 -17.21 -4.06 -7.06
CA PHE A 266 -16.11 -4.14 -8.02
C PHE A 266 -14.95 -4.99 -7.49
N GLY A 267 -14.63 -6.07 -8.21
CA GLY A 267 -13.74 -7.11 -7.74
C GLY A 267 -14.01 -8.45 -8.45
N PRO A 268 -13.97 -9.59 -7.73
CA PRO A 268 -14.19 -10.92 -8.31
C PRO A 268 -15.61 -11.10 -8.90
N SER A 269 -16.58 -10.29 -8.47
CA SER A 269 -17.94 -10.27 -9.03
C SER A 269 -17.96 -9.76 -10.48
N ASN A 270 -16.93 -9.04 -10.92
CA ASN A 270 -16.81 -8.58 -12.30
C ASN A 270 -16.03 -9.60 -13.13
N ARG A 271 -16.76 -10.51 -13.80
CA ARG A 271 -16.20 -11.60 -14.60
C ARG A 271 -15.10 -11.16 -15.56
N HIS A 272 -15.31 -10.07 -16.31
CA HIS A 272 -14.33 -9.58 -17.29
C HIS A 272 -13.00 -9.15 -16.65
N VAL A 273 -13.07 -8.53 -15.48
CA VAL A 273 -11.88 -8.11 -14.72
C VAL A 273 -11.16 -9.33 -14.14
N ALA A 274 -11.92 -10.26 -13.56
CA ALA A 274 -11.36 -11.50 -13.01
C ALA A 274 -10.68 -12.34 -14.09
N ASP A 275 -11.35 -12.59 -15.23
CA ASP A 275 -10.81 -13.39 -16.33
C ASP A 275 -9.50 -12.79 -16.87
N PHE A 276 -9.43 -11.45 -16.99
CA PHE A 276 -8.19 -10.77 -17.41
C PHE A 276 -7.07 -10.95 -16.39
N LEU A 277 -7.34 -10.74 -15.10
CA LEU A 277 -6.33 -10.89 -14.04
C LEU A 277 -5.90 -12.34 -13.83
N VAL A 278 -6.73 -13.32 -14.20
CA VAL A 278 -6.30 -14.70 -14.21
C VAL A 278 -5.37 -14.95 -15.40
N ALA A 279 -5.82 -14.64 -16.62
CA ALA A 279 -5.07 -14.98 -17.83
C ALA A 279 -3.77 -14.17 -18.02
N GLU A 280 -3.82 -12.84 -17.87
CA GLU A 280 -2.69 -11.96 -18.21
C GLU A 280 -1.70 -11.74 -17.07
N VAL A 281 -2.08 -12.12 -15.85
CA VAL A 281 -1.36 -11.75 -14.64
C VAL A 281 -0.98 -13.00 -13.85
N LEU A 282 -1.96 -13.79 -13.41
CA LEU A 282 -1.68 -15.01 -12.65
C LEU A 282 -1.03 -16.07 -13.53
N GLU A 283 -1.67 -16.41 -14.66
CA GLU A 283 -1.27 -17.52 -15.55
C GLU A 283 -0.04 -17.19 -16.41
N ALA A 284 0.40 -15.93 -16.41
CA ALA A 284 1.67 -15.51 -17.00
C ALA A 284 2.90 -16.03 -16.23
N HIS A 285 2.71 -16.52 -15.01
CA HIS A 285 3.79 -17.03 -14.14
C HIS A 285 3.80 -18.55 -14.07
N ASP A 286 4.90 -19.13 -13.62
CA ASP A 286 5.02 -20.59 -13.44
C ASP A 286 4.14 -21.11 -12.29
N PRO A 287 3.78 -22.41 -12.27
CA PRO A 287 2.88 -22.96 -11.25
C PRO A 287 3.30 -22.72 -9.79
N PRO A 288 4.60 -22.76 -9.43
CA PRO A 288 5.06 -22.38 -8.08
C PRO A 288 4.71 -20.93 -7.70
N ALA A 289 4.99 -19.95 -8.56
CA ALA A 289 4.67 -18.55 -8.30
C ALA A 289 3.15 -18.31 -8.24
N GLN A 290 2.36 -18.99 -9.09
CA GLN A 290 0.90 -18.96 -9.03
C GLN A 290 0.38 -19.42 -7.66
N ALA A 291 0.85 -20.58 -7.19
CA ALA A 291 0.45 -21.12 -5.89
C ALA A 291 0.87 -20.21 -4.73
N MET A 292 2.07 -19.62 -4.81
CA MET A 292 2.54 -18.66 -3.82
C MET A 292 1.64 -17.42 -3.76
N MET A 293 1.31 -16.81 -4.91
CA MET A 293 0.43 -15.64 -4.97
C MET A 293 -0.96 -15.93 -4.39
N MET A 294 -1.58 -17.04 -4.80
CA MET A 294 -2.91 -17.43 -4.30
C MET A 294 -2.90 -17.71 -2.80
N ARG A 295 -1.96 -18.52 -2.30
CA ARG A 295 -1.94 -18.94 -0.88
C ARG A 295 -1.47 -17.83 0.07
N SER A 296 -0.75 -16.82 -0.42
CA SER A 296 -0.38 -15.63 0.36
C SER A 296 -1.39 -14.47 0.25
N SER A 297 -2.42 -14.60 -0.60
CA SER A 297 -3.45 -13.54 -0.82
C SER A 297 -4.32 -13.22 0.40
N ILE A 298 -4.29 -14.07 1.42
CA ILE A 298 -4.95 -13.84 2.72
C ILE A 298 -4.22 -12.81 3.59
N LEU A 299 -2.98 -12.46 3.23
CA LEU A 299 -2.13 -11.54 3.97
C LEU A 299 -2.36 -10.11 3.47
N GLU A 300 -2.47 -9.17 4.41
CA GLU A 300 -2.52 -7.74 4.07
C GLU A 300 -1.13 -7.22 3.67
N ARG A 301 -0.09 -7.68 4.36
CA ARG A 301 1.32 -7.37 4.11
C ARG A 301 2.10 -8.64 3.87
N LEU A 302 3.02 -8.60 2.92
CA LEU A 302 3.81 -9.75 2.51
C LEU A 302 5.29 -9.49 2.80
N SER A 303 5.96 -10.48 3.35
CA SER A 303 7.43 -10.55 3.38
C SER A 303 7.84 -11.96 3.00
N GLY A 304 9.09 -12.14 2.56
CA GLY A 304 9.62 -13.47 2.23
C GLY A 304 9.40 -14.50 3.36
N PRO A 305 9.87 -14.23 4.59
CA PRO A 305 9.71 -15.16 5.72
C PRO A 305 8.25 -15.47 6.08
N LEU A 306 7.34 -14.48 6.01
CA LEU A 306 5.92 -14.69 6.28
C LEU A 306 5.26 -15.54 5.18
N CYS A 307 5.59 -15.27 3.92
CA CYS A 307 5.09 -16.06 2.80
C CYS A 307 5.58 -17.50 2.88
N ASP A 308 6.86 -17.73 3.19
CA ASP A 308 7.40 -19.08 3.38
C ASP A 308 6.66 -19.83 4.51
N ALA A 309 6.41 -19.17 5.64
CA ALA A 309 5.68 -19.75 6.76
C ALA A 309 4.22 -20.13 6.42
N VAL A 310 3.52 -19.26 5.67
CA VAL A 310 2.11 -19.45 5.31
C VAL A 310 1.95 -20.45 4.17
N THR A 311 2.72 -20.31 3.10
CA THR A 311 2.63 -21.15 1.91
C THR A 311 3.31 -22.52 2.08
N ARG A 312 4.20 -22.65 3.08
CA ARG A 312 5.13 -23.78 3.27
C ARG A 312 6.05 -24.00 2.07
N GLN A 313 6.48 -22.91 1.46
CA GLN A 313 7.48 -22.89 0.40
C GLN A 313 8.77 -22.25 0.91
N GLN A 314 9.78 -22.19 0.05
CA GLN A 314 11.04 -21.49 0.31
C GLN A 314 11.27 -20.47 -0.80
N HIS A 315 12.11 -19.48 -0.51
CA HIS A 315 12.51 -18.44 -1.47
C HIS A 315 11.39 -17.51 -1.92
N SER A 316 10.31 -17.38 -1.13
CA SER A 316 9.23 -16.42 -1.44
C SER A 316 9.74 -14.97 -1.51
N GLY A 317 10.82 -14.64 -0.81
CA GLY A 317 11.44 -13.31 -0.88
C GLY A 317 11.94 -12.95 -2.29
N ALA A 318 12.64 -13.87 -2.95
CA ALA A 318 13.12 -13.66 -4.32
C ALA A 318 11.97 -13.60 -5.32
N MET A 319 10.92 -14.42 -5.11
CA MET A 319 9.70 -14.36 -5.91
C MET A 319 8.98 -13.01 -5.76
N LEU A 320 8.80 -12.50 -4.53
CA LEU A 320 8.18 -11.19 -4.29
C LEU A 320 9.00 -10.06 -4.91
N GLU A 321 10.33 -10.12 -4.84
CA GLU A 321 11.20 -9.15 -5.50
C GLU A 321 11.03 -9.18 -7.02
N GLY A 322 11.02 -10.37 -7.62
CA GLY A 322 10.76 -10.56 -9.05
C GLY A 322 9.39 -10.00 -9.46
N LEU A 323 8.33 -10.37 -8.74
CA LEU A 323 6.97 -9.88 -8.97
C LEU A 323 6.89 -8.35 -8.84
N SER A 324 7.52 -7.77 -7.82
CA SER A 324 7.53 -6.31 -7.62
C SER A 324 8.25 -5.57 -8.75
N ARG A 325 9.30 -6.14 -9.34
CA ARG A 325 9.98 -5.56 -10.52
C ARG A 325 9.11 -5.58 -11.78
N THR A 326 8.17 -6.50 -11.85
CA THR A 326 7.16 -6.50 -12.94
C THR A 326 6.07 -5.45 -12.75
N ASN A 327 6.06 -4.78 -11.59
CA ASN A 327 5.13 -3.74 -11.17
C ASN A 327 3.66 -4.15 -11.28
N LEU A 328 3.39 -5.46 -11.30
CA LEU A 328 2.10 -5.99 -11.67
C LEU A 328 1.34 -6.40 -10.41
N PHE A 329 0.59 -5.44 -9.88
CA PHE A 329 -0.26 -5.59 -8.69
C PHE A 329 0.47 -6.09 -7.43
N VAL A 330 1.80 -6.05 -7.39
CA VAL A 330 2.62 -6.24 -6.18
C VAL A 330 3.47 -4.98 -6.02
N ALA A 331 3.19 -4.20 -4.99
CA ALA A 331 3.90 -2.97 -4.70
C ALA A 331 4.83 -3.15 -3.49
N PRO A 332 6.02 -2.52 -3.48
CA PRO A 332 6.84 -2.45 -2.27
C PRO A 332 6.11 -1.62 -1.20
N GLY A 333 6.33 -1.98 0.07
CA GLY A 333 5.84 -1.21 1.21
C GLY A 333 6.51 0.16 1.28
N HIS A 334 5.73 1.21 1.53
CA HIS A 334 6.16 2.62 1.44
C HIS A 334 7.34 3.01 2.35
N ARG A 335 7.67 2.21 3.38
CA ARG A 335 8.69 2.51 4.40
C ARG A 335 9.55 1.32 4.87
N ASP A 336 9.14 0.08 4.62
CA ASP A 336 9.86 -1.12 5.10
C ASP A 336 10.44 -1.91 3.93
N ARG A 337 11.77 -1.87 3.76
CA ARG A 337 12.46 -2.72 2.78
C ARG A 337 12.13 -4.19 3.05
N GLY A 338 11.80 -4.93 2.00
CA GLY A 338 11.45 -6.36 2.09
C GLY A 338 9.99 -6.66 2.42
N TRP A 339 9.16 -5.63 2.57
CA TRP A 339 7.70 -5.78 2.64
C TRP A 339 7.04 -5.38 1.34
N TYR A 340 5.96 -6.10 1.01
CA TYR A 340 5.20 -5.96 -0.22
C TYR A 340 3.70 -6.01 0.07
N ARG A 341 2.89 -5.59 -0.89
CA ARG A 341 1.44 -5.65 -0.81
C ARG A 341 0.86 -6.02 -2.17
N PHE A 342 -0.08 -6.97 -2.18
CA PHE A 342 -0.95 -7.15 -3.34
C PHE A 342 -1.89 -5.96 -3.48
N HIS A 343 -2.06 -5.45 -4.69
CA HIS A 343 -3.11 -4.51 -4.99
C HIS A 343 -4.47 -5.08 -4.58
N PRO A 344 -5.39 -4.30 -3.97
CA PRO A 344 -6.60 -4.84 -3.36
C PRO A 344 -7.46 -5.65 -4.33
N LEU A 345 -7.64 -5.14 -5.55
CA LEU A 345 -8.38 -5.83 -6.61
C LEU A 345 -7.79 -7.22 -6.94
N PHE A 346 -6.47 -7.30 -7.07
CA PHE A 346 -5.79 -8.54 -7.40
C PHE A 346 -5.83 -9.52 -6.22
N ALA A 347 -5.64 -9.02 -4.99
CA ALA A 347 -5.77 -9.84 -3.78
C ALA A 347 -7.15 -10.50 -3.68
N GLN A 348 -8.23 -9.80 -4.05
CA GLN A 348 -9.58 -10.37 -4.05
C GLN A 348 -9.74 -11.47 -5.11
N VAL A 349 -9.22 -11.26 -6.34
CA VAL A 349 -9.23 -12.29 -7.39
C VAL A 349 -8.42 -13.51 -6.97
N LEU A 350 -7.24 -13.31 -6.38
CA LEU A 350 -6.39 -14.39 -5.86
C LEU A 350 -7.09 -15.21 -4.76
N ARG A 351 -7.85 -14.57 -3.86
CA ARG A 351 -8.64 -15.28 -2.83
C ARG A 351 -9.79 -16.08 -3.45
N ALA A 352 -10.45 -15.54 -4.46
CA ALA A 352 -11.48 -16.27 -5.20
C ALA A 352 -10.89 -17.49 -5.93
N GLU A 353 -9.72 -17.34 -6.56
CA GLU A 353 -9.01 -18.44 -7.19
C GLU A 353 -8.47 -19.47 -6.18
N LEU A 354 -8.05 -19.04 -4.99
CA LEU A 354 -7.69 -19.93 -3.89
C LEU A 354 -8.88 -20.81 -3.50
N GLU A 355 -10.06 -20.24 -3.28
CA GLU A 355 -11.25 -21.02 -2.94
C GLU A 355 -11.70 -21.94 -4.08
N ARG A 356 -11.54 -21.49 -5.34
CA ARG A 356 -11.91 -22.28 -6.51
C ARG A 356 -10.96 -23.46 -6.78
N ARG A 357 -9.64 -23.25 -6.67
CA ARG A 357 -8.61 -24.25 -6.99
C ARG A 357 -8.24 -25.12 -5.78
N GLU A 358 -8.32 -24.58 -4.57
CA GLU A 358 -7.93 -25.25 -3.31
C GLU A 358 -8.97 -25.00 -2.19
N PRO A 359 -10.23 -25.46 -2.37
CA PRO A 359 -11.33 -25.16 -1.45
C PRO A 359 -11.04 -25.62 -0.01
N GLY A 360 -11.37 -24.78 0.95
CA GLY A 360 -11.15 -25.05 2.39
C GLY A 360 -9.69 -24.92 2.87
N LEU A 361 -8.75 -24.51 2.01
CA LEU A 361 -7.35 -24.31 2.43
C LEU A 361 -7.17 -23.01 3.25
N ALA A 362 -8.01 -21.99 3.03
CA ALA A 362 -7.88 -20.67 3.64
C ALA A 362 -7.76 -20.70 5.19
N PRO A 363 -8.60 -21.43 5.96
CA PRO A 363 -8.45 -21.52 7.42
C PRO A 363 -7.08 -22.05 7.86
N ALA A 364 -6.53 -23.02 7.12
CA ALA A 364 -5.21 -23.58 7.43
C ALA A 364 -4.06 -22.61 7.12
N LEU A 365 -4.24 -21.71 6.14
CA LEU A 365 -3.29 -20.64 5.83
C LEU A 365 -3.37 -19.54 6.90
N HIS A 366 -4.57 -19.13 7.30
CA HIS A 366 -4.78 -18.19 8.41
C HIS A 366 -4.20 -18.71 9.72
N ARG A 367 -4.32 -20.00 10.03
CA ARG A 367 -3.70 -20.60 11.23
C ARG A 367 -2.16 -20.52 11.20
N ARG A 368 -1.54 -20.64 10.04
CA ARG A 368 -0.08 -20.47 9.88
C ARG A 368 0.34 -19.02 10.02
N ALA A 369 -0.42 -18.10 9.42
CA ALA A 369 -0.20 -16.66 9.57
C ALA A 369 -0.32 -16.23 11.04
N TYR A 370 -1.35 -16.72 11.75
CA TYR A 370 -1.52 -16.54 13.20
C TYR A 370 -0.27 -16.96 13.97
N ALA A 371 0.22 -18.19 13.74
CA ALA A 371 1.39 -18.70 14.44
C ALA A 371 2.64 -17.84 14.19
N TRP A 372 2.84 -17.38 12.95
CA TRP A 372 3.94 -16.50 12.61
C TRP A 372 3.83 -15.12 13.30
N HIS A 373 2.67 -14.46 13.20
CA HIS A 373 2.45 -13.13 13.79
C HIS A 373 2.49 -13.14 15.31
N ARG A 374 2.10 -14.25 15.95
CA ARG A 374 2.23 -14.42 17.40
C ARG A 374 3.67 -14.30 17.87
N ASP A 375 4.61 -14.81 17.09
CA ASP A 375 6.03 -14.90 17.47
C ASP A 375 6.88 -13.75 16.89
N HIS A 376 6.48 -13.17 15.74
CA HIS A 376 7.29 -12.19 14.99
C HIS A 376 6.55 -10.89 14.63
N GLY A 377 5.23 -10.84 14.79
CA GLY A 377 4.39 -9.77 14.29
C GLY A 377 3.66 -9.01 15.40
N THR A 378 2.61 -8.29 15.01
CA THR A 378 1.74 -7.61 15.96
C THR A 378 0.66 -8.54 16.50
N ALA A 379 0.27 -8.35 17.77
CA ALA A 379 -0.84 -9.10 18.35
C ALA A 379 -2.16 -8.91 17.58
N GLY A 380 -2.35 -7.74 16.97
CA GLY A 380 -3.53 -7.42 16.18
C GLY A 380 -3.64 -8.26 14.92
N GLU A 381 -2.56 -8.40 14.13
CA GLU A 381 -2.55 -9.29 12.97
C GLU A 381 -2.75 -10.75 13.38
N ALA A 382 -2.14 -11.18 14.49
CA ALA A 382 -2.37 -12.51 15.03
C ALA A 382 -3.85 -12.74 15.37
N ILE A 383 -4.50 -11.78 16.05
CA ILE A 383 -5.94 -11.86 16.38
C ILE A 383 -6.78 -11.95 15.12
N GLU A 384 -6.55 -11.11 14.10
CA GLU A 384 -7.30 -11.17 12.84
C GLU A 384 -7.17 -12.55 12.18
N HIS A 385 -5.94 -13.07 12.06
CA HIS A 385 -5.72 -14.37 11.45
C HIS A 385 -6.29 -15.53 12.30
N ALA A 386 -6.32 -15.43 13.63
CA ALA A 386 -6.98 -16.42 14.48
C ALA A 386 -8.50 -16.43 14.26
N LEU A 387 -9.11 -15.24 14.16
CA LEU A 387 -10.55 -15.09 13.89
C LEU A 387 -10.93 -15.66 12.51
N GLU A 388 -10.16 -15.36 11.46
CA GLU A 388 -10.39 -15.90 10.11
C GLU A 388 -10.13 -17.42 10.03
N ALA A 389 -9.22 -17.96 10.86
CA ALA A 389 -8.98 -19.39 10.94
C ALA A 389 -10.04 -20.16 11.73
N GLY A 390 -11.00 -19.48 12.37
CA GLY A 390 -11.94 -20.07 13.33
C GLY A 390 -11.28 -20.54 14.65
N ALA A 391 -10.05 -20.08 14.94
CA ALA A 391 -9.32 -20.35 16.18
C ALA A 391 -9.77 -19.38 17.28
N TYR A 392 -11.06 -19.44 17.62
CA TYR A 392 -11.73 -18.43 18.45
C TYR A 392 -11.24 -18.41 19.90
N ALA A 393 -10.86 -19.56 20.47
CA ALA A 393 -10.32 -19.62 21.82
C ALA A 393 -8.95 -18.93 21.89
N GLU A 394 -8.08 -19.21 20.92
CA GLU A 394 -6.77 -18.56 20.82
C GLU A 394 -6.88 -17.06 20.54
N ALA A 395 -7.87 -16.64 19.74
CA ALA A 395 -8.18 -15.23 19.53
C ALA A 395 -8.64 -14.57 20.84
N ALA A 396 -9.52 -15.23 21.61
CA ALA A 396 -9.98 -14.76 22.91
C ALA A 396 -8.81 -14.56 23.88
N ASP A 397 -7.93 -15.55 24.02
CA ASP A 397 -6.77 -15.48 24.90
C ASP A 397 -5.83 -14.31 24.54
N LEU A 398 -5.59 -14.08 23.24
CA LEU A 398 -4.78 -12.94 22.79
C LEU A 398 -5.44 -11.59 23.06
N ILE A 399 -6.77 -11.48 22.85
CA ILE A 399 -7.51 -10.27 23.17
C ILE A 399 -7.41 -10.00 24.67
N GLU A 400 -7.69 -10.99 25.52
CA GLU A 400 -7.57 -10.87 26.98
C GLU A 400 -6.18 -10.40 27.43
N ALA A 401 -5.12 -10.86 26.77
CA ALA A 401 -3.76 -10.49 27.14
C ALA A 401 -3.31 -9.13 26.60
N ARG A 402 -3.91 -8.62 25.52
CA ARG A 402 -3.35 -7.47 24.77
C ARG A 402 -4.32 -6.31 24.55
N TRP A 403 -5.60 -6.44 24.95
CA TRP A 403 -6.62 -5.42 24.70
C TRP A 403 -6.23 -4.03 25.21
N VAL A 404 -5.52 -3.96 26.34
CA VAL A 404 -5.19 -2.69 27.01
C VAL A 404 -4.37 -1.79 26.12
N ARG A 405 -3.32 -2.33 25.49
CA ARG A 405 -2.46 -1.57 24.57
C ARG A 405 -3.26 -0.98 23.42
N TYR A 406 -4.15 -1.78 22.83
CA TYR A 406 -5.00 -1.31 21.72
C TYR A 406 -6.02 -0.27 22.19
N ALA A 407 -6.62 -0.44 23.36
CA ALA A 407 -7.58 0.50 23.90
C ALA A 407 -6.93 1.84 24.29
N SER A 408 -5.73 1.81 24.89
CA SER A 408 -4.98 3.00 25.30
C SER A 408 -4.46 3.84 24.13
N GLU A 409 -4.17 3.20 22.99
CA GLU A 409 -3.77 3.87 21.74
C GLU A 409 -4.99 4.35 20.91
N GLY A 410 -6.19 4.41 21.50
CA GLY A 410 -7.43 4.86 20.82
C GLY A 410 -8.12 3.79 19.97
N GLY A 411 -7.60 2.56 19.92
CA GLY A 411 -8.12 1.42 19.17
C GLY A 411 -9.27 0.65 19.84
N HIS A 412 -10.01 1.24 20.77
CA HIS A 412 -11.12 0.59 21.48
C HIS A 412 -12.21 0.06 20.52
N ALA A 413 -12.48 0.76 19.41
CA ALA A 413 -13.40 0.30 18.37
C ALA A 413 -12.96 -1.03 17.72
N ARG A 414 -11.64 -1.22 17.55
CA ARG A 414 -11.05 -2.44 17.00
C ARG A 414 -11.19 -3.60 17.97
N VAL A 415 -10.93 -3.39 19.26
CA VAL A 415 -11.16 -4.41 20.31
C VAL A 415 -12.63 -4.85 20.31
N LEU A 416 -13.58 -3.91 20.26
CA LEU A 416 -15.00 -4.24 20.19
C LEU A 416 -15.38 -4.97 18.90
N ALA A 417 -14.72 -4.68 17.78
CA ALA A 417 -14.94 -5.39 16.53
C ALA A 417 -14.46 -6.85 16.62
N TRP A 418 -13.28 -7.10 17.22
CA TRP A 418 -12.79 -8.45 17.47
C TRP A 418 -13.72 -9.27 18.36
N ILE A 419 -14.13 -8.71 19.50
CA ILE A 419 -15.03 -9.39 20.45
C ILE A 419 -16.38 -9.73 19.79
N ARG A 420 -16.89 -8.86 18.91
CA ARG A 420 -18.15 -9.10 18.18
C ARG A 420 -18.07 -10.26 17.19
N ARG A 421 -16.87 -10.60 16.68
CA ARG A 421 -16.65 -11.72 15.77
C ARG A 421 -16.56 -13.07 16.47
N LEU A 422 -16.41 -13.09 17.79
CA LEU A 422 -16.35 -14.33 18.57
C LEU A 422 -17.76 -14.93 18.75
N PRO A 423 -17.93 -16.26 18.61
CA PRO A 423 -19.19 -16.93 18.92
C PRO A 423 -19.62 -16.70 20.38
N GLU A 424 -20.93 -16.65 20.64
CA GLU A 424 -21.45 -16.41 21.99
C GLU A 424 -20.93 -17.43 23.02
N GLN A 425 -20.80 -18.70 22.62
CA GLN A 425 -20.25 -19.76 23.48
C GLN A 425 -18.85 -19.40 24.00
N VAL A 426 -17.98 -18.88 23.13
CA VAL A 426 -16.63 -18.43 23.49
C VAL A 426 -16.71 -17.21 24.40
N ARG A 427 -17.56 -16.23 24.10
CA ARG A 427 -17.75 -15.05 24.96
C ARG A 427 -18.27 -15.39 26.35
N THR A 428 -19.03 -16.47 26.50
CA THR A 428 -19.51 -16.95 27.80
C THR A 428 -18.48 -17.78 28.56
N SER A 429 -17.63 -18.54 27.86
CA SER A 429 -16.57 -19.33 28.50
C SER A 429 -15.32 -18.51 28.86
N HIS A 430 -15.25 -17.26 28.42
CA HIS A 430 -14.16 -16.32 28.66
C HIS A 430 -14.66 -15.07 29.40
N PRO A 431 -14.84 -15.11 30.74
CA PRO A 431 -15.41 -13.98 31.47
C PRO A 431 -14.54 -12.71 31.41
N ARG A 432 -13.21 -12.86 31.26
CA ARG A 432 -12.27 -11.73 31.13
C ARG A 432 -12.52 -10.92 29.85
N LEU A 433 -12.99 -11.55 28.76
CA LEU A 433 -13.42 -10.81 27.57
C LEU A 433 -14.57 -9.85 27.86
N ARG A 434 -15.49 -10.18 28.76
CA ARG A 434 -16.59 -9.27 29.14
C ARG A 434 -16.09 -8.06 29.90
N LEU A 435 -15.01 -8.22 30.67
CA LEU A 435 -14.37 -7.11 31.36
C LEU A 435 -13.61 -6.21 30.38
N ALA A 436 -12.86 -6.79 29.43
CA ALA A 436 -12.23 -6.05 28.33
C ALA A 436 -13.26 -5.32 27.45
N GLU A 437 -14.41 -5.96 27.17
CA GLU A 437 -15.55 -5.35 26.46
C GLU A 437 -16.10 -4.14 27.24
N ALA A 438 -16.29 -4.26 28.55
CA ALA A 438 -16.75 -3.17 29.40
C ALA A 438 -15.79 -1.97 29.38
N TRP A 439 -14.47 -2.22 29.49
CA TRP A 439 -13.46 -1.17 29.34
C TRP A 439 -13.54 -0.47 27.98
N ALA A 440 -13.55 -1.23 26.89
CA ALA A 440 -13.61 -0.66 25.54
C ALA A 440 -14.91 0.12 25.26
N LEU A 441 -16.05 -0.32 25.83
CA LEU A 441 -17.33 0.41 25.75
C LEU A 441 -17.32 1.70 26.59
N SER A 442 -16.68 1.68 27.77
CA SER A 442 -16.51 2.89 28.58
C SER A 442 -15.68 3.95 27.86
N PHE A 443 -14.60 3.56 27.18
CA PHE A 443 -13.81 4.48 26.33
C PHE A 443 -14.61 5.04 25.16
N ALA A 444 -15.51 4.24 24.59
CA ALA A 444 -16.42 4.68 23.53
C ALA A 444 -17.58 5.56 24.03
N ALA A 445 -17.63 5.88 25.34
CA ALA A 445 -18.77 6.55 26.00
C ALA A 445 -20.12 5.83 25.83
N ARG A 446 -20.10 4.51 25.63
CA ARG A 446 -21.30 3.67 25.44
C ARG A 446 -21.75 3.11 26.79
N HIS A 447 -22.10 4.00 27.71
CA HIS A 447 -22.29 3.69 29.14
C HIS A 447 -23.32 2.60 29.43
N GLN A 448 -24.44 2.58 28.70
CA GLN A 448 -25.48 1.55 28.88
C GLN A 448 -24.98 0.15 28.51
N GLU A 449 -24.22 0.05 27.43
CA GLU A 449 -23.65 -1.23 26.98
C GLU A 449 -22.50 -1.66 27.90
N ALA A 450 -21.69 -0.72 28.38
CA ALA A 450 -20.65 -1.01 29.37
C ALA A 450 -21.25 -1.59 30.66
N ALA A 451 -22.35 -1.01 31.16
CA ALA A 451 -23.07 -1.53 32.32
C ALA A 451 -23.62 -2.94 32.08
N ALA A 452 -24.16 -3.22 30.88
CA ALA A 452 -24.61 -4.55 30.50
C ALA A 452 -23.46 -5.58 30.44
N ALA A 453 -22.29 -5.18 29.93
CA ALA A 453 -21.09 -6.01 29.90
C ALA A 453 -20.58 -6.33 31.31
N ILE A 454 -20.57 -5.35 32.22
CA ILE A 454 -20.25 -5.55 33.65
C ILE A 454 -21.22 -6.53 34.29
N ALA A 455 -22.53 -6.36 34.08
CA ALA A 455 -23.54 -7.27 34.62
C ALA A 455 -23.44 -8.69 34.04
N ALA A 456 -23.01 -8.82 32.77
CA ALA A 456 -22.71 -10.12 32.17
C ALA A 456 -21.48 -10.76 32.82
N PHE A 457 -20.39 -10.00 33.01
CA PHE A 457 -19.19 -10.45 33.72
C PHE A 457 -19.53 -10.98 35.13
N GLN A 458 -20.29 -10.21 35.92
CA GLN A 458 -20.65 -10.60 37.29
C GLN A 458 -21.52 -11.86 37.37
N ARG A 459 -22.33 -12.14 36.34
CA ARG A 459 -23.15 -13.36 36.28
C ARG A 459 -22.34 -14.62 35.99
N LEU A 460 -21.15 -14.49 35.39
CA LEU A 460 -20.26 -15.62 35.08
C LEU A 460 -19.48 -16.13 36.30
N GLY A 461 -19.53 -15.42 37.44
CA GLY A 461 -18.93 -15.83 38.71
C GLY A 461 -17.53 -15.25 38.95
N ASP A 462 -16.99 -15.53 40.14
CA ASP A 462 -15.67 -15.05 40.57
C ASP A 462 -14.55 -15.78 39.84
N LEU A 463 -13.69 -15.03 39.14
CA LEU A 463 -12.48 -15.53 38.48
C LEU A 463 -11.32 -15.78 39.46
N GLY A 464 -11.55 -15.55 40.75
CA GLY A 464 -10.56 -15.67 41.81
C GLY A 464 -9.56 -14.53 41.83
N SER A 465 -8.65 -14.56 42.81
CA SER A 465 -7.61 -13.56 43.04
C SER A 465 -6.36 -13.75 42.17
N ALA A 466 -6.48 -14.44 41.04
CA ALA A 466 -5.35 -14.73 40.17
C ALA A 466 -5.01 -13.51 39.30
N PRO A 467 -3.71 -13.19 39.11
CA PRO A 467 -3.29 -12.15 38.18
C PRO A 467 -3.82 -12.37 36.76
N LEU A 468 -4.17 -11.27 36.12
CA LEU A 468 -4.66 -11.26 34.74
C LEU A 468 -3.49 -11.07 33.76
N PRO A 469 -3.56 -11.64 32.53
CA PRO A 469 -2.51 -11.51 31.52
C PRO A 469 -2.27 -10.06 31.04
N ASP A 470 -3.21 -9.16 31.29
CA ASP A 470 -3.14 -7.73 31.01
C ASP A 470 -2.48 -6.90 32.14
N GLY A 471 -1.96 -7.59 33.15
CA GLY A 471 -1.17 -6.99 34.24
C GLY A 471 -1.96 -6.61 35.48
N PHE A 472 -3.30 -6.73 35.49
CA PHE A 472 -4.08 -6.53 36.72
C PHE A 472 -3.79 -7.65 37.73
N SER A 473 -3.79 -7.31 39.02
CA SER A 473 -3.62 -8.27 40.11
C SER A 473 -4.76 -9.29 40.22
N SER A 474 -5.97 -8.91 39.80
CA SER A 474 -7.17 -9.75 39.81
C SER A 474 -8.29 -9.15 38.97
N ALA A 475 -9.33 -9.93 38.69
CA ALA A 475 -10.53 -9.42 38.03
C ALA A 475 -11.33 -8.44 38.89
N GLU A 476 -11.29 -8.61 40.23
CA GLU A 476 -11.85 -7.65 41.19
C GLU A 476 -11.15 -6.28 41.04
N ALA A 477 -9.81 -6.27 41.04
CA ALA A 477 -9.04 -5.04 40.89
C ALA A 477 -9.35 -4.32 39.58
N SER A 478 -9.47 -5.06 38.47
CA SER A 478 -9.84 -4.47 37.18
C SER A 478 -11.26 -3.89 37.15
N LEU A 479 -12.25 -4.56 37.75
CA LEU A 479 -13.62 -4.04 37.85
C LEU A 479 -13.70 -2.79 38.74
N LEU A 480 -13.00 -2.79 39.87
CA LEU A 480 -12.93 -1.63 40.77
C LEU A 480 -12.24 -0.46 40.08
N MET A 481 -11.14 -0.71 39.37
CA MET A 481 -10.45 0.31 38.59
C MET A 481 -11.37 0.90 37.51
N LEU A 482 -12.11 0.06 36.77
CA LEU A 482 -13.06 0.52 35.75
C LEU A 482 -14.09 1.48 36.35
N ARG A 483 -14.67 1.14 37.51
CA ARG A 483 -15.64 1.98 38.22
C ARG A 483 -15.02 3.25 38.80
N ALA A 484 -13.75 3.20 39.19
CA ALA A 484 -13.00 4.35 39.69
C ALA A 484 -12.64 5.33 38.56
N SER A 485 -12.31 4.81 37.36
CA SER A 485 -11.99 5.64 36.19
C SER A 485 -13.23 6.20 35.50
N PHE A 486 -14.36 5.47 35.56
CA PHE A 486 -15.63 5.85 34.93
C PHE A 486 -16.78 5.80 35.95
N PRO A 487 -16.90 6.82 36.83
CA PRO A 487 -17.83 6.78 37.96
C PRO A 487 -19.30 6.97 37.58
N LEU A 488 -19.62 7.34 36.32
CA LEU A 488 -20.97 7.57 35.82
C LEU A 488 -21.83 8.49 36.72
N GLY A 489 -21.19 9.45 37.39
CA GLY A 489 -21.84 10.42 38.28
C GLY A 489 -21.81 10.09 39.77
N ASP A 490 -21.27 8.94 40.21
CA ASP A 490 -21.13 8.61 41.64
C ASP A 490 -19.70 8.81 42.15
N VAL A 491 -19.39 10.05 42.54
CA VAL A 491 -18.07 10.45 43.08
C VAL A 491 -17.75 9.77 44.42
N GLY A 492 -18.78 9.42 45.21
CA GLY A 492 -18.60 8.72 46.49
C GLY A 492 -18.15 7.27 46.28
N ALA A 493 -18.81 6.56 45.36
CA ALA A 493 -18.38 5.23 44.94
C ALA A 493 -17.02 5.27 44.22
N GLN A 494 -16.72 6.33 43.48
CA GLN A 494 -15.44 6.51 42.80
C GLN A 494 -14.26 6.37 43.77
N LEU A 495 -14.25 7.13 44.87
CA LEU A 495 -13.17 7.12 45.84
C LEU A 495 -13.03 5.76 46.53
N THR A 496 -14.16 5.14 46.90
CA THR A 496 -14.18 3.82 47.53
C THR A 496 -13.57 2.76 46.62
N ASN A 497 -13.97 2.74 45.35
CA ASN A 497 -13.43 1.82 44.36
C ASN A 497 -11.94 2.09 44.08
N ALA A 498 -11.54 3.36 43.98
CA ALA A 498 -10.15 3.75 43.71
C ALA A 498 -9.19 3.32 44.83
N ARG A 499 -9.56 3.58 46.10
CA ARG A 499 -8.76 3.16 47.27
C ARG A 499 -8.64 1.64 47.32
N ARG A 500 -9.75 0.92 47.13
CA ARG A 500 -9.71 -0.55 47.11
C ARG A 500 -8.88 -1.09 45.96
N ALA A 501 -8.96 -0.50 44.77
CA ALA A 501 -8.11 -0.87 43.64
C ALA A 501 -6.62 -0.61 43.95
N ALA A 502 -6.28 0.51 44.59
CA ALA A 502 -4.91 0.82 45.01
C ALA A 502 -4.37 -0.12 46.10
N GLU A 503 -5.23 -0.69 46.95
CA GLU A 503 -4.85 -1.72 47.92
C GLU A 503 -4.50 -3.05 47.23
N LEU A 504 -5.28 -3.42 46.21
CA LEU A 504 -5.08 -4.65 45.44
C LEU A 504 -3.86 -4.54 44.51
N GLU A 505 -3.65 -3.37 43.91
CA GLU A 505 -2.52 -3.08 43.02
C GLU A 505 -1.29 -2.62 43.83
N GLN A 506 -0.45 -3.58 44.25
CA GLN A 506 0.76 -3.34 45.05
C GLN A 506 1.82 -2.49 44.32
N HIS A 507 2.84 -2.04 45.07
CA HIS A 507 3.96 -1.26 44.57
C HIS A 507 4.71 -2.04 43.46
N GLY A 508 4.75 -1.48 42.25
CA GLY A 508 5.32 -2.12 41.05
C GLY A 508 4.28 -2.56 40.01
N SER A 509 2.98 -2.53 40.33
CA SER A 509 1.91 -2.71 39.34
C SER A 509 1.83 -1.53 38.38
N ALA A 510 1.71 -1.82 37.09
CA ALA A 510 1.46 -0.81 36.05
C ALA A 510 0.10 -0.10 36.21
N TRP A 511 -0.82 -0.67 37.00
CA TRP A 511 -2.16 -0.14 37.25
C TRP A 511 -2.25 0.73 38.50
N ARG A 512 -1.28 0.65 39.42
CA ARG A 512 -1.29 1.47 40.64
C ARG A 512 -1.34 2.99 40.35
N PRO A 513 -0.60 3.54 39.37
CA PRO A 513 -0.74 4.96 39.01
C PRO A 513 -2.17 5.34 38.63
N VAL A 514 -2.89 4.44 37.93
CA VAL A 514 -4.28 4.68 37.50
C VAL A 514 -5.23 4.75 38.71
N ALA A 515 -5.05 3.87 39.69
CA ALA A 515 -5.83 3.92 40.94
C ALA A 515 -5.54 5.21 41.72
N CYS A 516 -4.26 5.60 41.83
CA CYS A 516 -3.86 6.83 42.51
C CYS A 516 -4.45 8.08 41.84
N TRP A 517 -4.44 8.12 40.50
CA TRP A 517 -5.09 9.18 39.73
C TRP A 517 -6.59 9.25 40.02
N ALA A 518 -7.30 8.12 39.92
CA ALA A 518 -8.74 8.06 40.16
C ALA A 518 -9.11 8.48 41.60
N ALA A 519 -8.33 8.06 42.60
CA ALA A 519 -8.53 8.47 43.99
C ALA A 519 -8.31 9.97 44.18
N GLY A 520 -7.22 10.51 43.61
CA GLY A 520 -6.89 11.93 43.67
C GLY A 520 -7.94 12.81 42.99
N THR A 521 -8.46 12.39 41.84
CA THR A 521 -9.55 13.08 41.14
C THR A 521 -10.87 13.03 41.93
N ALA A 522 -11.22 11.89 42.54
CA ALA A 522 -12.41 11.80 43.37
C ALA A 522 -12.33 12.71 44.61
N LEU A 523 -11.18 12.76 45.28
CA LEU A 523 -10.93 13.66 46.42
C LEU A 523 -10.95 15.13 46.01
N TYR A 524 -10.46 15.46 44.81
CA TYR A 524 -10.57 16.81 44.25
C TYR A 524 -12.04 17.24 44.12
N TYR A 525 -12.90 16.39 43.56
CA TYR A 525 -14.34 16.67 43.46
C TYR A 525 -15.05 16.76 44.83
N GLN A 526 -14.49 16.14 45.87
CA GLN A 526 -14.98 16.28 47.26
C GLN A 526 -14.39 17.49 48.00
N ALA A 527 -13.58 18.32 47.32
CA ALA A 527 -12.86 19.47 47.88
C ALA A 527 -11.80 19.11 48.96
N GLU A 528 -11.38 17.85 49.04
CA GLU A 528 -10.32 17.36 49.94
C GLU A 528 -8.93 17.55 49.32
N LEU A 529 -8.59 18.82 49.03
CA LEU A 529 -7.44 19.19 48.20
C LEU A 529 -6.09 18.67 48.75
N GLY A 530 -5.97 18.48 50.07
CA GLY A 530 -4.77 17.99 50.75
C GLY A 530 -4.45 16.56 50.35
N GLU A 531 -5.43 15.70 50.55
CA GLU A 531 -5.33 14.29 50.23
C GLU A 531 -5.29 14.07 48.71
N ALA A 532 -6.04 14.87 47.94
CA ALA A 532 -6.02 14.83 46.49
C ALA A 532 -4.61 15.07 45.91
N ASP A 533 -3.88 16.11 46.34
CA ASP A 533 -2.52 16.40 45.84
C ASP A 533 -1.53 15.28 46.23
N ALA A 534 -1.71 14.62 47.38
CA ALA A 534 -0.86 13.51 47.81
C ALA A 534 -1.03 12.28 46.91
N TRP A 535 -2.26 11.87 46.62
CA TRP A 535 -2.55 10.76 45.70
C TRP A 535 -2.08 11.04 44.28
N LEU A 536 -2.29 12.26 43.78
CA LEU A 536 -1.82 12.65 42.45
C LEU A 536 -0.29 12.75 42.38
N ALA A 537 0.38 13.14 43.47
CA ALA A 537 1.84 13.11 43.55
C ALA A 537 2.37 11.67 43.54
N GLU A 538 1.73 10.74 44.25
CA GLU A 538 2.06 9.31 44.20
C GLU A 538 1.87 8.75 42.78
N CYS A 539 0.76 9.09 42.11
CA CYS A 539 0.54 8.72 40.71
C CYS A 539 1.73 9.11 39.81
N LEU A 540 2.22 10.34 39.93
CA LEU A 540 3.34 10.84 39.12
C LEU A 540 4.69 10.25 39.53
N ALA A 541 4.89 9.93 40.81
CA ALA A 541 6.09 9.27 41.28
C ALA A 541 6.18 7.80 40.82
N LEU A 542 5.03 7.16 40.61
CA LEU A 542 4.91 5.76 40.21
C LEU A 542 4.78 5.56 38.69
N ALA A 543 4.43 6.60 37.92
CA ALA A 543 4.26 6.48 36.48
C ALA A 543 5.61 6.25 35.76
N PRO A 544 5.83 5.11 35.07
CA PRO A 544 7.03 4.89 34.27
C PRO A 544 6.91 5.50 32.87
N ALA A 545 8.02 5.68 32.15
CA ALA A 545 8.04 6.01 30.71
C ALA A 545 7.42 4.93 29.77
N GLN A 546 6.80 3.87 30.32
CA GLN A 546 6.12 2.79 29.62
C GLN A 546 4.74 2.52 30.25
N VAL A 547 3.94 3.56 30.53
CA VAL A 547 2.61 3.36 31.15
C VAL A 547 1.64 2.65 30.20
N THR A 548 0.94 1.66 30.76
CA THR A 548 -0.17 0.94 30.15
C THR A 548 -1.42 1.82 29.93
N TRP A 549 -1.53 2.95 30.64
CA TRP A 549 -2.58 3.97 30.50
C TRP A 549 -2.01 5.37 30.82
N PRO A 550 -2.11 6.38 29.93
CA PRO A 550 -1.45 7.67 30.12
C PRO A 550 -2.18 8.57 31.16
N VAL A 551 -1.96 8.32 32.45
CA VAL A 551 -2.52 9.13 33.56
C VAL A 551 -1.69 10.34 33.97
N GLU A 552 -0.47 10.49 33.45
CA GLU A 552 0.46 11.56 33.86
C GLU A 552 -0.10 12.95 33.57
N ALA A 553 -0.50 13.20 32.32
CA ALA A 553 -1.07 14.48 31.92
C ALA A 553 -2.36 14.85 32.69
N PRO A 554 -3.37 13.98 32.82
CA PRO A 554 -4.55 14.33 33.62
C PRO A 554 -4.24 14.46 35.12
N ALA A 555 -3.24 13.75 35.66
CA ALA A 555 -2.80 13.95 37.04
C ALA A 555 -2.14 15.32 37.24
N LEU A 556 -1.24 15.74 36.35
CA LEU A 556 -0.64 17.08 36.36
C LEU A 556 -1.70 18.18 36.24
N ALA A 557 -2.69 17.99 35.35
CA ALA A 557 -3.80 18.91 35.19
C ALA A 557 -4.64 19.05 36.46
N CYS A 558 -5.00 17.95 37.13
CA CYS A 558 -5.70 18.02 38.42
C CYS A 558 -4.85 18.73 39.49
N ARG A 559 -3.54 18.46 39.57
CA ARG A 559 -2.64 19.17 40.51
C ARG A 559 -2.50 20.65 40.20
N SER A 560 -2.57 21.04 38.92
CA SER A 560 -2.64 22.44 38.50
C SER A 560 -3.89 23.12 39.04
N LEU A 561 -5.07 22.50 38.87
CA LEU A 561 -6.34 23.02 39.41
C LEU A 561 -6.26 23.20 40.94
N ILE A 562 -5.77 22.19 41.67
CA ILE A 562 -5.54 22.27 43.12
C ILE A 562 -4.60 23.43 43.50
N ALA A 563 -3.51 23.62 42.75
CA ALA A 563 -2.58 24.73 43.00
C ALA A 563 -3.25 26.10 42.77
N GLY A 564 -4.12 26.22 41.77
CA GLY A 564 -4.91 27.43 41.52
C GLY A 564 -5.87 27.76 42.65
N GLU A 565 -6.62 26.77 43.13
CA GLU A 565 -7.56 26.93 44.25
C GLU A 565 -6.87 27.31 45.56
N ARG A 566 -5.60 26.94 45.73
CA ARG A 566 -4.74 27.35 46.86
C ARG A 566 -4.03 28.69 46.66
N GLY A 567 -4.22 29.35 45.51
CA GLY A 567 -3.57 30.63 45.19
C GLY A 567 -2.10 30.52 44.76
N HIS A 568 -1.61 29.32 44.43
CA HIS A 568 -0.23 29.09 43.97
C HIS A 568 -0.11 29.24 42.45
N LEU A 569 -0.25 30.45 41.93
CA LEU A 569 -0.38 30.75 40.50
C LEU A 569 0.80 30.26 39.63
N GLU A 570 2.05 30.38 40.10
CA GLU A 570 3.21 29.88 39.34
C GLU A 570 3.24 28.35 39.27
N ARG A 571 2.88 27.66 40.37
CA ARG A 571 2.81 26.20 40.39
C ARG A 571 1.66 25.70 39.50
N GLN A 572 0.52 26.38 39.53
CA GLN A 572 -0.61 26.12 38.63
C GLN A 572 -0.17 26.21 37.16
N ARG A 573 0.53 27.28 36.77
CA ARG A 573 1.05 27.48 35.41
C ARG A 573 1.97 26.35 34.97
N LEU A 574 3.02 26.07 35.74
CA LEU A 574 4.02 25.07 35.38
C LEU A 574 3.41 23.68 35.17
N LEU A 575 2.48 23.29 36.06
CA LEU A 575 1.81 21.99 35.96
C LEU A 575 0.85 21.92 34.76
N ALA A 576 0.14 23.01 34.44
CA ALA A 576 -0.76 23.06 33.29
C ALA A 576 0.00 23.02 31.95
N GLU A 577 1.12 23.75 31.85
CA GLU A 577 1.97 23.76 30.65
C GLU A 577 2.62 22.39 30.45
N LEU A 578 3.17 21.78 31.51
CA LEU A 578 3.74 20.43 31.42
C LEU A 578 2.70 19.37 31.01
N ALA A 579 1.47 19.47 31.52
CA ALA A 579 0.38 18.59 31.10
C ALA A 579 0.02 18.77 29.62
N ALA A 580 0.04 20.01 29.11
CA ALA A 580 -0.25 20.30 27.71
C ALA A 580 0.86 19.80 26.76
N ASP A 581 2.12 19.98 27.15
CA ASP A 581 3.28 19.48 26.38
C ASP A 581 3.22 17.95 26.25
N LEU A 582 2.96 17.24 27.36
CA LEU A 582 2.83 15.78 27.34
C LEU A 582 1.71 15.29 26.42
N VAL A 583 0.55 15.94 26.43
CA VAL A 583 -0.57 15.55 25.57
C VAL A 583 -0.24 15.80 24.09
N THR A 584 0.49 16.89 23.80
CA THR A 584 0.94 17.23 22.44
C THR A 584 1.96 16.22 21.93
N ASP A 585 2.96 15.88 22.74
CA ASP A 585 3.99 14.91 22.40
C ASP A 585 3.41 13.52 22.12
N HIS A 586 2.32 13.15 22.81
CA HIS A 586 1.65 11.86 22.65
C HIS A 586 0.44 11.90 21.68
N GLY A 587 0.07 13.07 21.15
CA GLY A 587 -1.08 13.23 20.24
C GLY A 587 -2.44 12.85 20.86
N THR A 588 -2.65 13.14 22.15
CA THR A 588 -3.85 12.74 22.91
C THR A 588 -4.79 13.90 23.25
N GLU A 589 -4.73 15.01 22.51
CA GLU A 589 -5.45 16.27 22.79
C GLU A 589 -6.97 16.09 22.77
N GLN A 590 -7.46 15.13 21.98
CA GLN A 590 -8.88 14.91 21.74
C GLN A 590 -9.57 14.09 22.85
N VAL A 591 -8.80 13.41 23.70
CA VAL A 591 -9.34 12.47 24.72
C VAL A 591 -9.17 12.96 26.16
N ASN A 592 -8.31 13.95 26.40
CA ASN A 592 -8.00 14.48 27.74
C ASN A 592 -8.69 15.83 28.01
N GLY A 593 -9.90 15.83 28.58
CA GLY A 593 -10.65 17.06 28.85
C GLY A 593 -10.13 17.90 30.03
N THR A 594 -9.45 17.28 31.00
CA THR A 594 -8.92 17.97 32.21
C THR A 594 -7.74 18.89 31.89
N VAL A 595 -6.91 18.53 30.90
CA VAL A 595 -5.71 19.28 30.51
C VAL A 595 -6.04 20.67 29.93
N PRO A 596 -6.89 20.81 28.90
CA PRO A 596 -7.28 22.12 28.39
C PRO A 596 -8.09 22.92 29.43
N LEU A 597 -8.83 22.26 30.33
CA LEU A 597 -9.47 22.93 31.46
C LEU A 597 -8.44 23.54 32.42
N ALA A 598 -7.43 22.79 32.83
CA ALA A 598 -6.35 23.28 33.71
C ALA A 598 -5.55 24.42 33.08
N LEU A 599 -5.21 24.31 31.79
CA LEU A 599 -4.52 25.37 31.05
C LEU A 599 -5.38 26.64 30.93
N GLY A 600 -6.67 26.48 30.62
CA GLY A 600 -7.63 27.58 30.59
C GLY A 600 -7.77 28.27 31.95
N THR A 601 -7.97 27.52 33.04
CA THR A 601 -8.03 28.06 34.41
C THR A 601 -6.74 28.80 34.78
N SER A 602 -5.58 28.27 34.39
CA SER A 602 -4.29 28.93 34.60
C SER A 602 -4.16 30.26 33.84
N LEU A 603 -4.66 30.33 32.61
CA LEU A 603 -4.64 31.57 31.81
C LEU A 603 -5.62 32.61 32.36
N ALA A 604 -6.82 32.18 32.75
CA ALA A 604 -7.82 33.05 33.38
C ALA A 604 -7.29 33.66 34.68
N ALA A 605 -6.65 32.87 35.54
CA ALA A 605 -6.04 33.33 36.79
C ALA A 605 -4.89 34.34 36.58
N ARG A 606 -4.31 34.39 35.37
CA ARG A 606 -3.25 35.33 34.96
C ARG A 606 -3.77 36.52 34.14
N GLY A 607 -5.09 36.71 34.06
CA GLY A 607 -5.69 37.85 33.36
C GLY A 607 -5.73 37.71 31.84
N ARG A 608 -5.75 36.48 31.30
CA ARG A 608 -5.85 36.19 29.86
C ARG A 608 -7.15 35.45 29.51
N PRO A 609 -8.34 36.05 29.75
CA PRO A 609 -9.63 35.37 29.59
C PRO A 609 -9.94 34.99 28.13
N ASP A 610 -9.52 35.83 27.16
CA ASP A 610 -9.78 35.59 25.73
C ASP A 610 -9.09 34.32 25.21
N GLU A 611 -7.94 33.97 25.81
CA GLU A 611 -7.20 32.74 25.50
C GLU A 611 -7.66 31.56 26.34
N ALA A 612 -8.19 31.83 27.54
CA ALA A 612 -8.69 30.80 28.45
C ALA A 612 -9.99 30.17 27.96
N LEU A 613 -10.94 30.99 27.49
CA LEU A 613 -12.30 30.55 27.20
C LEU A 613 -12.39 29.40 26.18
N PRO A 614 -11.70 29.45 25.00
CA PRO A 614 -11.76 28.36 24.04
C PRO A 614 -11.21 27.03 24.58
N LEU A 615 -10.19 27.11 25.47
CA LEU A 615 -9.60 25.93 26.10
C LEU A 615 -10.54 25.31 27.12
N MET A 616 -11.19 26.13 27.95
CA MET A 616 -12.16 25.67 28.95
C MET A 616 -13.39 25.04 28.27
N GLU A 617 -13.93 25.67 27.22
CA GLU A 617 -15.04 25.12 26.44
C GLU A 617 -14.69 23.76 25.82
N ARG A 618 -13.50 23.64 25.23
CA ARG A 618 -12.99 22.37 24.69
C ARG A 618 -12.87 21.30 25.78
N GLY A 619 -12.32 21.65 26.95
CA GLY A 619 -12.18 20.73 28.08
C GLY A 619 -13.52 20.21 28.59
N ILE A 620 -14.48 21.12 28.80
CA ILE A 620 -15.84 20.77 29.23
C ILE A 620 -16.54 19.89 28.21
N ALA A 621 -16.41 20.19 26.91
CA ALA A 621 -17.01 19.41 25.83
C ALA A 621 -16.45 17.98 25.74
N VAL A 622 -15.18 17.77 26.11
CA VAL A 622 -14.56 16.42 26.19
C VAL A 622 -15.02 15.70 27.46
N LEU A 623 -14.98 16.34 28.63
CA LEU A 623 -15.42 15.72 29.90
C LEU A 623 -16.89 15.27 29.87
N ARG A 624 -17.77 16.10 29.27
CA ARG A 624 -19.19 15.75 29.07
C ARG A 624 -19.39 14.51 28.19
N ARG A 625 -18.54 14.31 27.18
CA ARG A 625 -18.59 13.12 26.33
C ARG A 625 -18.11 11.87 27.07
N SER A 626 -17.15 12.00 27.99
CA SER A 626 -16.59 10.87 28.74
C SER A 626 -17.38 10.46 29.99
N GLY A 627 -18.49 11.13 30.30
CA GLY A 627 -19.31 10.86 31.49
C GLY A 627 -18.72 11.37 32.81
N ALA A 628 -17.63 12.15 32.76
CA ALA A 628 -17.12 12.89 33.90
C ALA A 628 -17.92 14.21 33.99
N GLN A 629 -19.01 14.20 34.75
CA GLN A 629 -19.70 15.45 35.09
C GLN A 629 -18.89 16.12 36.22
N PRO A 630 -18.34 17.34 36.01
CA PRO A 630 -17.74 18.12 37.08
C PRO A 630 -18.78 18.60 38.10
#